data_AF-A0AAW9MWV8-F1
#
_entry.id   AF-A0AAW9MWV8-F1
#
_cell.length_a   1.000
_cell.length_b   1.000
_cell.length_c   1.000
_cell.angle_alpha   90.00
_cell.angle_beta   90.00
_cell.angle_gamma   90.00
#
_symmetry.space_group_name_H-M   'P 1'
#
loop_
_entity.id
_entity.type
_entity.pdbx_description
1 polymer ?
#
loop_
_entity_poly.entity_id
_entity_poly.type
_entity_poly.pdbx_seq_one_letter_code
_entity_poly.pdbx_strand_id
1 'polypeptide(L)'
;MAGEDRFETAVKIAKEKFAGRESIFLANGHVFADALVISPVAGLLDMPILLTNADTAPKSLTEYIEEENIKAITAVGGQRMVSDKVLEELTK
;
A
#
# COMPACT_ATOMS: atom_id res chain seq x y z
N MET A 1 5.35 -14.20 -8.54
CA MET A 1 5.70 -12.77 -8.65
C MET A 1 6.60 -12.44 -7.47
N ALA A 2 7.77 -11.85 -7.71
CA ALA A 2 8.67 -11.39 -6.65
C ALA A 2 9.36 -10.09 -7.09
N GLY A 3 9.47 -9.14 -6.18
CA GLY A 3 10.32 -7.97 -6.26
C GLY A 3 11.64 -8.20 -5.54
N GLU A 4 12.52 -7.20 -5.54
CA GLU A 4 13.76 -7.23 -4.76
C GLU A 4 13.47 -7.25 -3.26
N ASP A 5 12.33 -6.69 -2.86
CA ASP A 5 11.82 -6.71 -1.51
C ASP A 5 10.30 -6.94 -1.43
N ARG A 6 9.79 -6.92 -0.20
CA ARG A 6 8.35 -7.08 0.09
C ARG A 6 7.51 -5.92 -0.44
N PHE A 7 8.07 -4.71 -0.55
CA PHE A 7 7.36 -3.53 -1.02
C PHE A 7 7.12 -3.62 -2.53
N GLU A 8 8.17 -3.93 -3.29
CA GLU A 8 8.06 -4.18 -4.73
C GLU A 8 7.19 -5.38 -5.06
N THR A 9 7.27 -6.45 -4.26
CA THR A 9 6.41 -7.61 -4.44
C THR A 9 4.94 -7.22 -4.31
N ALA A 10 4.58 -6.40 -3.31
CA ALA A 10 3.23 -5.89 -3.13
C ALA A 10 2.77 -5.04 -4.32
N VAL A 11 3.63 -4.14 -4.81
CA VAL A 11 3.34 -3.30 -6.00
C VAL A 11 3.13 -4.13 -7.26
N LYS A 12 3.96 -5.15 -7.51
CA LYS A 12 3.79 -6.03 -8.68
C LYS A 12 2.46 -6.80 -8.63
N ILE A 13 2.10 -7.31 -7.46
CA ILE A 13 0.79 -7.99 -7.28
C ILE A 13 -0.35 -6.99 -7.52
N ALA A 14 -0.22 -5.76 -7.03
CA ALA A 14 -1.21 -4.71 -7.23
C ALA A 14 -1.39 -4.37 -8.72
N LYS A 15 -0.29 -4.16 -9.46
CA LYS A 15 -0.33 -3.90 -10.92
C LYS A 15 -0.98 -5.04 -11.70
N GLU A 16 -0.69 -6.29 -11.36
CA GLU A 16 -1.17 -7.43 -12.14
C GLU A 16 -2.61 -7.83 -11.81
N LYS A 17 -3.02 -7.74 -10.54
CA LYS A 17 -4.34 -8.21 -10.10
C LYS A 17 -5.38 -7.11 -9.93
N PHE A 18 -4.95 -5.87 -9.71
CA PHE A 18 -5.81 -4.75 -9.34
C PHE A 18 -5.63 -3.54 -10.27
N ALA A 19 -5.30 -3.80 -11.54
CA ALA A 19 -5.16 -2.74 -12.56
C ALA A 19 -6.44 -1.90 -12.68
N GLY A 20 -6.29 -0.57 -12.73
CA GLY A 20 -7.41 0.37 -12.83
C GLY A 20 -8.19 0.61 -11.53
N ARG A 21 -7.67 0.15 -10.38
CA ARG A 21 -8.24 0.44 -9.06
C ARG A 21 -7.66 1.73 -8.51
N GLU A 22 -8.53 2.68 -8.18
CA GLU A 22 -8.12 4.01 -7.68
C GLU A 22 -8.01 4.08 -6.14
N SER A 23 -8.15 2.94 -5.45
CA SER A 23 -8.20 2.89 -3.99
C SER A 23 -7.31 1.77 -3.46
N ILE A 24 -6.49 2.07 -2.45
CA ILE A 24 -5.54 1.13 -1.87
C ILE A 24 -5.66 1.04 -0.34
N PHE A 25 -5.28 -0.12 0.20
CA PHE A 25 -4.95 -0.28 1.61
C PHE A 25 -3.45 -0.11 1.80
N LEU A 26 -3.06 0.65 2.82
CA LEU A 26 -1.66 0.91 3.16
C LEU A 26 -1.36 0.34 4.54
N ALA A 27 -0.41 -0.58 4.62
CA ALA A 27 0.03 -1.19 5.87
C ALA A 27 1.54 -1.08 6.06
N ASN A 28 2.00 -1.21 7.30
CA ASN A 28 3.43 -1.21 7.58
C ASN A 28 4.07 -2.54 7.14
N GLY A 29 5.11 -2.47 6.31
CA GLY A 29 5.80 -3.63 5.77
C GLY A 29 6.54 -4.47 6.81
N HIS A 30 6.83 -3.93 8.00
CA HIS A 30 7.54 -4.62 9.09
C HIS A 30 6.60 -5.22 10.12
N VAL A 31 5.36 -4.72 10.21
CA VAL A 31 4.35 -5.20 11.16
C VAL A 31 3.33 -6.05 10.41
N PHE A 32 3.61 -7.35 10.36
CA PHE A 32 2.86 -8.32 9.58
C PHE A 32 1.39 -8.48 10.00
N ALA A 33 1.07 -8.12 11.24
CA ALA A 33 -0.27 -8.25 11.79
C ALA A 33 -1.29 -7.45 10.97
N ASP A 34 -0.99 -6.18 10.64
CA ASP A 34 -1.94 -5.26 10.02
C ASP A 34 -2.30 -5.67 8.57
N ALA A 35 -1.31 -6.14 7.79
CA ALA A 35 -1.54 -6.65 6.44
C ALA A 35 -2.35 -7.97 6.43
N LEU A 36 -2.17 -8.82 7.44
CA LEU A 36 -2.86 -10.09 7.55
C LEU A 36 -4.35 -9.91 7.86
N VAL A 37 -4.70 -9.01 8.80
CA VAL A 37 -6.12 -8.79 9.15
C VAL A 37 -6.91 -8.11 8.04
N ILE A 38 -6.29 -7.26 7.21
CA ILE A 38 -7.00 -6.58 6.11
C ILE A 38 -7.12 -7.43 4.84
N SER A 39 -6.38 -8.53 4.72
CA SER A 39 -6.39 -9.42 3.53
C SER A 39 -7.79 -9.87 3.07
N PRO A 40 -8.71 -10.32 3.94
CA PRO A 40 -10.06 -10.70 3.52
C PRO A 40 -10.89 -9.51 3.04
N VAL A 41 -10.72 -8.35 3.67
CA VAL A 41 -11.45 -7.11 3.35
C VAL A 41 -10.97 -6.53 2.02
N ALA A 42 -9.65 -6.54 1.80
CA ALA A 42 -9.03 -6.15 0.54
C ALA A 42 -9.53 -7.00 -0.64
N GLY A 43 -9.66 -8.31 -0.44
CA GLY A 43 -10.24 -9.20 -1.44
C GLY A 43 -11.73 -8.96 -1.69
N LEU A 44 -12.50 -8.57 -0.66
CA LEU A 44 -13.92 -8.26 -0.80
C LEU A 44 -14.16 -6.94 -1.54
N LEU A 45 -13.36 -5.91 -1.24
CA LEU A 45 -13.46 -4.58 -1.83
C LEU A 45 -12.71 -4.45 -3.17
N ASP A 46 -12.01 -5.52 -3.56
CA ASP A 46 -11.13 -5.56 -4.72
C ASP A 46 -10.15 -4.37 -4.76
N MET A 47 -9.47 -4.19 -3.62
CA MET A 47 -8.47 -3.15 -3.38
C MET A 47 -7.13 -3.80 -3.07
N PRO A 48 -6.02 -3.37 -3.69
CA PRO A 48 -4.71 -3.91 -3.37
C PRO A 48 -4.24 -3.46 -1.98
N ILE A 49 -3.43 -4.31 -1.35
CA ILE A 49 -2.70 -3.97 -0.13
C ILE A 49 -1.27 -3.64 -0.52
N LEU A 50 -0.87 -2.41 -0.26
CA LEU A 50 0.49 -1.94 -0.42
C LEU A 50 1.17 -1.76 0.94
N LEU A 51 2.49 -1.81 0.90
CA LEU A 51 3.33 -1.75 2.08
C LEU A 51 4.15 -0.45 2.10
N THR A 52 4.35 0.10 3.29
CA THR A 52 5.22 1.26 3.54
C THR A 52 6.06 1.07 4.79
N ASN A 53 7.07 1.92 5.00
CA ASN A 53 7.70 2.06 6.31
C ASN A 53 6.91 3.06 7.17
N ALA A 54 7.20 3.11 8.47
CA ALA A 54 6.48 3.98 9.39
C ALA A 54 6.56 5.46 9.00
N ASP A 55 7.75 5.92 8.58
CA ASP A 55 8.03 7.34 8.33
C ASP A 55 8.56 7.64 6.93
N THR A 56 8.66 6.62 6.08
CA THR A 56 9.18 6.75 4.70
C THR A 56 8.40 5.89 3.72
N ALA A 57 7.92 6.52 2.66
CA ALA A 57 7.33 5.81 1.52
C ALA A 57 8.45 5.17 0.67
N PRO A 58 8.38 3.87 0.35
CA PRO A 58 9.25 3.26 -0.64
C PRO A 58 9.03 3.88 -2.02
N LYS A 59 10.09 4.00 -2.81
CA LYS A 59 10.01 4.56 -4.16
C LYS A 59 9.04 3.81 -5.08
N SER A 60 8.99 2.49 -4.94
CA SER A 60 8.05 1.65 -5.70
C SER A 60 6.58 1.94 -5.38
N LEU A 61 6.28 2.39 -4.16
CA LEU A 61 4.94 2.78 -3.73
C LEU A 61 4.54 4.13 -4.33
N THR A 62 5.43 5.14 -4.25
CA THR A 62 5.17 6.47 -4.81
C THR A 62 4.98 6.40 -6.33
N GLU A 63 5.84 5.66 -7.04
CA GLU A 63 5.71 5.47 -8.49
C GLU A 63 4.39 4.77 -8.85
N TYR A 64 3.97 3.77 -8.09
CA TYR A 64 2.68 3.11 -8.32
C TYR A 64 1.49 4.05 -8.14
N ILE A 65 1.51 4.88 -7.11
CA ILE A 65 0.42 5.83 -6.80
C ILE A 65 0.28 6.87 -7.92
N GLU A 66 1.40 7.38 -8.44
CA GLU A 66 1.42 8.32 -9.57
C GLU A 66 0.97 7.65 -10.88
N GLU A 67 1.49 6.45 -11.19
CA GLU A 67 1.19 5.74 -12.43
C GLU A 67 -0.28 5.30 -12.54
N GLU A 68 -0.86 4.77 -11.46
CA GLU A 68 -2.24 4.28 -11.43
C GLU A 68 -3.25 5.34 -10.98
N ASN A 69 -2.78 6.58 -10.73
CA ASN A 69 -3.61 7.72 -10.31
C ASN A 69 -4.52 7.39 -9.12
N ILE A 70 -3.92 6.86 -8.05
CA ILE A 70 -4.64 6.45 -6.85
C ILE A 70 -5.25 7.68 -6.15
N LYS A 71 -6.54 7.62 -5.85
CA LYS A 71 -7.30 8.74 -5.26
C LYS A 71 -7.63 8.54 -3.78
N ALA A 72 -7.61 7.30 -3.31
CA ALA A 72 -7.97 6.98 -1.94
C ALA A 72 -6.97 6.01 -1.32
N ILE A 73 -6.45 6.38 -0.15
CA ILE A 73 -5.50 5.58 0.62
C ILE A 73 -6.11 5.34 1.99
N THR A 74 -6.28 4.07 2.36
CA THR A 74 -6.74 3.69 3.69
C THR A 74 -5.59 3.08 4.48
N ALA A 75 -5.08 3.81 5.48
CA ALA A 75 -4.02 3.33 6.36
C ALA A 75 -4.54 2.32 7.39
N VAL A 76 -3.80 1.23 7.58
CA VAL A 76 -4.10 0.16 8.55
C VAL A 76 -2.94 0.07 9.54
N GLY A 77 -3.27 0.01 10.85
CA GLY A 77 -2.28 -0.05 11.94
C GLY A 77 -2.12 1.25 12.73
N GLY A 78 -2.75 2.35 12.30
CA GLY A 78 -2.74 3.64 12.96
C GLY A 78 -1.45 4.44 12.77
N GLN A 79 -1.41 5.65 13.34
CA GLN A 79 -0.40 6.68 13.06
C GLN A 79 1.05 6.29 13.42
N ARG A 80 1.23 5.33 14.35
CA ARG A 80 2.55 4.81 14.72
C ARG A 80 3.13 3.84 13.68
N MET A 81 2.25 3.24 12.88
CA MET A 81 2.63 2.27 11.85
C MET A 81 2.71 2.90 10.47
N VAL A 82 1.93 3.95 10.23
CA VAL A 82 2.02 4.82 9.06
C VAL A 82 1.83 6.24 9.54
N SER A 83 2.88 7.05 9.52
CA SER A 83 2.80 8.43 10.00
C SER A 83 2.09 9.34 9.00
N ASP A 84 1.51 10.43 9.51
CA ASP A 84 0.81 11.42 8.67
C ASP A 84 1.72 12.00 7.59
N LYS A 85 3.03 12.08 7.87
CA LYS A 85 4.02 12.52 6.89
C LYS A 85 4.01 11.65 5.64
N VAL A 86 3.93 10.32 5.80
CA VAL A 86 3.84 9.39 4.67
C VAL A 86 2.53 9.59 3.94
N LEU A 87 1.41 9.77 4.65
CA LEU A 87 0.12 9.99 4.02
C LEU A 87 0.09 11.30 3.22
N GLU A 88 0.61 12.38 3.80
CA GLU A 88 0.73 13.68 3.13
C GLU A 88 1.65 13.64 1.90
N GLU A 89 2.72 12.84 1.95
CA GLU A 89 3.61 12.61 0.80
C GLU A 89 2.88 11.91 -0.34
N LEU A 90 2.01 10.95 -0.02
CA LEU A 90 1.28 10.13 -1.00
C LEU A 90 -0.01 10.78 -1.53
N THR A 91 -0.53 11.81 -0.87
CA THR A 91 -1.77 12.51 -1.29
C THR A 91 -1.51 13.86 -1.98
N LYS A 92 -0.26 14.15 -2.34
CA LYS A 92 0.11 15.34 -3.13
C LYS A 92 -0.17 15.15 -4.61
#